data_AF-D1B9E5-F1
#
_entry.id   AF-D1B9E5-F1
#
_cell.length_a   1.000
_cell.length_b   1.000
_cell.length_c   1.000
_cell.angle_alpha   90.00
_cell.angle_beta   90.00
_cell.angle_gamma   90.00
#
_symmetry.space_group_name_H-M   'P 1'
#
loop_
_entity.id
_entity.type
_entity.pdbx_description
1 polymer ?
#
loop_
_entity_poly.entity_id
_entity_poly.type
_entity_poly.pdbx_seq_one_letter_code
_entity_poly.pdbx_strand_id
1 'polypeptide(L)'
;MFEVGELDLISCVICGKAFVGAKGGSPFCPSCQDEGMRLYLLLRAMLRDFPSLKLSVRDAAEILDVPEEVVKALFVWDYPPLAAQGRDVCPMCGDPSPLGWLCDKCKAYVRHRMVMEDH
;
A
#
# COMPACT_ATOMS: atom_id res chain seq x y z
N MET A 1 15.88 7.54 23.57
CA MET A 1 16.91 6.61 23.09
C MET A 1 16.22 5.75 22.04
N PHE A 2 16.52 5.94 20.76
CA PHE A 2 15.95 5.10 19.71
C PHE A 2 16.81 3.85 19.65
N GLU A 3 16.26 2.70 20.03
CA GLU A 3 16.91 1.41 19.80
C GLU A 3 17.18 1.32 18.29
N VAL A 4 18.45 1.21 17.92
CA VAL A 4 18.83 0.91 16.55
C VAL A 4 18.30 -0.51 16.31
N GLY A 5 17.14 -0.60 15.67
CA GLY A 5 16.47 -1.87 15.42
C GLY A 5 17.43 -2.84 14.76
N GLU A 6 17.42 -4.09 15.22
CA GLU A 6 18.20 -5.18 14.66
C GLU A 6 18.00 -5.22 13.14
N LEU A 7 19.09 -5.07 12.39
CA LEU A 7 19.07 -5.13 10.92
C LEU A 7 19.12 -6.60 10.49
N ASP A 8 18.30 -6.96 9.52
CA ASP A 8 18.21 -8.31 8.96
C ASP A 8 18.30 -8.29 7.43
N LEU A 9 18.68 -9.42 6.85
CA LEU A 9 18.67 -9.62 5.40
C LEU A 9 17.29 -10.14 4.98
N ILE A 10 16.50 -9.27 4.36
CA ILE A 10 15.11 -9.52 3.99
C ILE A 10 15.01 -9.73 2.48
N SER A 11 14.16 -10.65 2.03
CA SER A 11 13.81 -10.79 0.61
C SER A 11 12.63 -9.90 0.26
N CYS A 12 12.76 -9.06 -0.77
CA CYS A 12 11.69 -8.19 -1.22
C CYS A 12 10.54 -9.01 -1.83
N VAL A 13 9.33 -8.83 -1.30
CA VAL A 13 8.15 -9.59 -1.75
C VAL A 13 7.67 -9.22 -3.16
N ILE A 14 8.06 -8.06 -3.70
CA ILE A 14 7.72 -7.61 -5.06
C ILE A 14 8.70 -8.16 -6.10
N CYS A 15 10.01 -8.01 -5.87
CA CYS A 15 11.03 -8.29 -6.89
C CYS A 15 11.97 -9.46 -6.55
N GLY A 16 11.85 -10.06 -5.37
CA GLY A 16 12.67 -11.19 -4.90
C GLY A 16 14.13 -10.85 -4.54
N LYS A 17 14.54 -9.58 -4.66
CA LYS A 17 15.92 -9.16 -4.31
C LYS A 17 16.10 -9.11 -2.80
N ALA A 18 17.24 -9.60 -2.33
CA ALA A 18 17.66 -9.44 -0.94
C ALA A 18 18.10 -8.00 -0.66
N PHE A 19 17.74 -7.46 0.50
CA PHE A 19 18.14 -6.14 0.98
C PHE A 19 18.27 -6.14 2.50
N VAL A 20 19.05 -5.20 3.04
CA VAL A 20 19.18 -5.02 4.49
C VAL A 20 18.08 -4.08 4.97
N GLY A 21 17.31 -4.50 5.96
CA GLY A 21 16.20 -3.72 6.52
C GLY A 21 16.06 -3.94 8.02
N ALA A 22 15.30 -3.07 8.70
CA ALA A 22 14.97 -3.27 10.10
C ALA A 22 14.05 -4.49 10.25
N LYS A 23 14.30 -5.31 11.28
CA LYS A 23 13.43 -6.43 11.64
C LYS A 23 12.02 -5.94 11.97
N GLY A 24 11.01 -6.49 11.29
CA GLY A 24 9.62 -6.00 11.38
C GLY A 24 9.35 -4.70 10.61
N GLY A 25 10.31 -4.23 9.79
CA GLY A 25 10.19 -3.07 8.94
C GLY A 25 9.49 -3.35 7.60
N SER A 26 9.78 -2.52 6.60
CA SER A 26 9.17 -2.67 5.26
C SER A 26 9.56 -3.99 4.61
N PRO A 27 8.60 -4.75 4.03
CA PRO A 27 8.90 -5.96 3.26
C PRO A 27 9.40 -5.65 1.82
N PHE A 28 9.59 -4.37 1.50
CA PHE A 28 9.97 -3.90 0.17
C PHE A 28 11.39 -3.33 0.19
N CYS A 29 12.19 -3.72 -0.81
CA CYS A 29 13.50 -3.10 -1.00
C CYS A 29 13.35 -1.61 -1.37
N PRO A 30 14.41 -0.79 -1.21
CA PRO A 30 14.35 0.64 -1.51
C PRO A 30 13.84 0.99 -2.93
N SER A 31 14.14 0.15 -3.93
CA SER A 31 13.66 0.39 -5.30
C SER A 31 12.18 0.05 -5.52
N CYS A 32 11.59 -0.75 -4.63
CA CYS A 32 10.18 -1.14 -4.71
C CYS A 32 9.32 -0.45 -3.64
N GLN A 33 9.90 0.43 -2.84
CA GLN A 33 9.22 1.08 -1.73
C GLN A 33 8.06 1.96 -2.20
N ASP A 34 8.26 2.73 -3.28
CA ASP A 34 7.22 3.59 -3.85
C ASP A 34 6.04 2.78 -4.40
N GLU A 35 6.33 1.66 -5.08
CA GLU A 35 5.29 0.77 -5.59
C GLU A 35 4.55 0.07 -4.44
N GLY A 36 5.28 -0.43 -3.43
CA GLY A 36 4.68 -1.00 -2.23
C GLY A 36 3.76 -0.01 -1.51
N MET A 37 4.18 1.26 -1.40
CA MET A 37 3.36 2.33 -0.84
C MET A 37 2.13 2.62 -1.71
N ARG A 38 2.28 2.65 -3.03
CA ARG A 38 1.15 2.82 -3.96
C ARG A 38 0.12 1.69 -3.80
N LEU A 39 0.57 0.44 -3.77
CA LEU A 39 -0.30 -0.73 -3.57
C LEU A 39 -0.99 -0.70 -2.21
N TYR A 40 -0.27 -0.33 -1.15
CA TYR A 40 -0.83 -0.15 0.19
C TYR A 40 -1.96 0.88 0.20
N LEU A 41 -1.76 2.04 -0.45
CA LEU A 41 -2.76 3.10 -0.53
C LEU A 41 -3.99 2.68 -1.34
N LEU A 42 -3.79 1.92 -2.43
CA LEU A 42 -4.89 1.35 -3.21
C LEU A 42 -5.71 0.37 -2.38
N LEU A 43 -5.06 -0.61 -1.74
CA LEU A 43 -5.71 -1.60 -0.88
C LEU A 43 -6.49 -0.93 0.25
N ARG A 44 -5.89 0.06 0.91
CA ARG A 44 -6.55 0.83 1.98
C ARG A 44 -7.75 1.62 1.47
N ALA A 45 -7.66 2.22 0.28
CA ALA A 45 -8.79 2.92 -0.33
C ALA A 45 -9.94 1.96 -0.65
N MET A 46 -9.63 0.77 -1.18
CA MET A 46 -10.64 -0.27 -1.44
C MET A 46 -11.35 -0.70 -0.16
N LEU A 47 -10.60 -0.99 0.91
CA LEU A 47 -11.16 -1.43 2.20
C LEU A 47 -11.97 -0.32 2.90
N ARG A 48 -11.57 0.95 2.76
CA ARG A 48 -12.20 2.07 3.47
C ARG A 48 -13.39 2.66 2.71
N ASP A 49 -13.26 2.87 1.41
CA ASP A 49 -14.32 3.50 0.59
C ASP A 49 -15.41 2.51 0.20
N PHE A 50 -15.16 1.20 0.34
CA PHE A 50 -16.11 0.14 0.07
C PHE A 50 -16.19 -0.88 1.21
N PRO A 51 -16.64 -0.47 2.41
CA PRO A 51 -16.67 -1.35 3.58
C PRO A 51 -17.65 -2.54 3.43
N SER A 52 -18.56 -2.49 2.45
CA SER A 52 -19.49 -3.58 2.11
C SER A 52 -18.85 -4.68 1.25
N LEU A 53 -17.72 -4.40 0.60
CA LEU A 53 -16.95 -5.40 -0.14
C LEU A 53 -16.17 -6.24 0.86
N LYS A 54 -16.57 -7.51 1.03
CA LYS A 54 -15.77 -8.52 1.73
C LYS A 54 -14.60 -8.92 0.83
N LEU A 55 -13.65 -8.00 0.67
CA LEU A 55 -12.48 -8.20 -0.19
C LEU A 55 -11.60 -9.28 0.41
N SER A 56 -11.51 -10.44 -0.26
CA SER A 56 -10.55 -11.47 0.11
C SER A 56 -9.13 -11.07 -0.37
N VAL A 57 -8.11 -11.75 0.16
CA VAL A 57 -6.71 -11.56 -0.30
C VAL A 57 -6.60 -11.85 -1.80
N ARG A 58 -7.37 -12.83 -2.30
CA ARG A 58 -7.40 -13.21 -3.70
C ARG A 58 -8.03 -12.11 -4.57
N ASP A 59 -9.19 -11.56 -4.17
CA ASP A 59 -9.84 -10.49 -4.94
C ASP A 59 -8.94 -9.24 -5.00
N ALA A 60 -8.27 -8.91 -3.89
CA ALA A 60 -7.31 -7.83 -3.85
C ALA A 60 -6.10 -8.09 -4.78
N ALA A 61 -5.60 -9.32 -4.83
CA ALA A 61 -4.49 -9.72 -5.69
C ALA A 61 -4.87 -9.60 -7.17
N GLU A 62 -6.07 -10.06 -7.53
CA GLU A 62 -6.62 -9.97 -8.89
C GLU A 62 -6.82 -8.49 -9.31
N ILE A 63 -7.44 -7.65 -8.47
CA ILE A 63 -7.69 -6.23 -8.79
C ILE A 63 -6.39 -5.41 -8.88
N LEU A 64 -5.41 -5.71 -8.03
CA LEU A 64 -4.12 -5.01 -8.01
C LEU A 64 -3.13 -5.57 -9.03
N ASP A 65 -3.41 -6.71 -9.66
CA ASP A 65 -2.53 -7.46 -10.57
C ASP A 65 -1.18 -7.78 -9.92
N VAL A 66 -1.23 -8.33 -8.70
CA VAL A 66 -0.04 -8.71 -7.92
C VAL A 66 -0.21 -10.08 -7.27
N PRO A 67 0.88 -10.81 -6.95
CA PRO A 67 0.77 -12.06 -6.20
C PRO A 67 0.11 -11.88 -4.83
N GLU A 68 -0.64 -12.88 -4.37
CA GLU A 68 -1.27 -12.87 -3.04
C GLU A 68 -0.28 -12.58 -1.91
N GLU A 69 0.97 -13.04 -2.02
CA GLU A 69 2.00 -12.78 -1.03
C GLU A 69 2.33 -11.29 -0.88
N VAL A 70 2.22 -10.51 -1.97
CA VAL A 70 2.36 -9.05 -1.92
C VAL A 70 1.20 -8.46 -1.13
N VAL A 71 -0.04 -8.91 -1.38
CA VAL A 71 -1.22 -8.45 -0.64
C VAL A 71 -1.12 -8.79 0.84
N LYS A 72 -0.73 -10.03 1.19
CA LYS A 72 -0.50 -10.45 2.58
C LYS A 72 0.56 -9.57 3.26
N ALA A 73 1.66 -9.31 2.57
CA ALA A 73 2.71 -8.43 3.08
C ALA A 73 2.21 -6.99 3.31
N LEU A 74 1.34 -6.47 2.45
CA LEU A 74 0.71 -5.15 2.62
C LEU A 74 -0.22 -5.08 3.83
N PHE A 75 -0.88 -6.18 4.21
CA PHE A 75 -1.70 -6.25 5.43
C PHE A 75 -0.85 -6.27 6.70
N VAL A 76 0.31 -6.94 6.67
CA VAL A 76 1.23 -7.05 7.81
C VAL A 76 2.10 -5.80 7.96
N TRP A 77 2.35 -5.09 6.85
CA TRP A 77 3.12 -3.86 6.87
C TRP A 77 2.38 -2.81 7.70
N ASP A 78 2.84 -2.61 8.95
CA ASP A 78 2.42 -1.51 9.82
C ASP A 78 3.03 -0.20 9.30
N TYR A 79 2.64 0.16 8.07
CA TYR A 79 2.98 1.43 7.50
C TYR A 79 2.25 2.46 8.34
N PRO A 80 2.97 3.25 9.16
CA PRO A 80 2.33 4.17 10.08
C PRO A 80 1.42 5.05 9.23
N PRO A 81 0.13 5.19 9.61
CA PRO A 81 -0.76 6.03 8.85
C PRO A 81 -0.09 7.38 8.66
N LEU A 82 -0.23 7.96 7.46
CA LEU A 82 0.21 9.31 7.11
C LEU A 82 -0.26 10.42 8.08
N ALA A 83 -0.94 10.06 9.18
CA ALA A 83 -1.28 10.86 10.34
C ALA A 83 -0.09 11.59 11.00
N ALA A 84 1.17 11.26 10.67
CA ALA A 84 2.33 12.04 11.12
C ALA A 84 2.68 13.23 10.21
N GLN A 85 2.10 13.35 9.00
CA GLN A 85 2.37 14.44 8.09
C GLN A 85 1.08 15.21 7.82
N GLY A 86 0.78 16.18 8.67
CA GLY A 86 -0.29 17.16 8.48
C GLY A 86 -0.07 17.97 7.21
N ARG A 87 -0.46 17.41 6.06
CA ARG A 87 -0.41 18.07 4.78
C ARG A 87 -1.69 17.78 4.07
N ASP A 88 -2.34 18.86 3.65
CA ASP A 88 -3.48 18.88 2.75
C ASP A 88 -3.07 18.36 1.36
N VAL A 89 -2.50 17.14 1.26
CA VAL A 89 -1.97 16.55 0.02
C VAL A 89 -2.28 15.05 -0.06
N CYS A 90 -2.54 14.60 -1.28
CA CYS A 90 -2.86 13.23 -1.61
C CYS A 90 -1.61 12.37 -1.52
N PRO A 91 -1.61 11.26 -0.75
CA PRO A 91 -0.42 10.42 -0.62
C PRO A 91 -0.10 9.62 -1.88
N MET A 92 -1.01 9.57 -2.87
CA MET A 92 -0.81 8.84 -4.13
C MET A 92 -0.26 9.72 -5.26
N CYS A 93 -0.61 11.01 -5.30
CA CYS A 93 -0.20 11.91 -6.40
C CYS A 93 0.37 13.26 -5.95
N GLY A 94 0.29 13.60 -4.66
CA GLY A 94 0.71 14.90 -4.13
C GLY A 94 -0.27 16.06 -4.33
N ASP A 95 -1.39 15.87 -5.06
CA ASP A 95 -2.40 16.92 -5.26
C ASP A 95 -3.04 17.35 -3.94
N PRO A 96 -3.50 18.61 -3.80
CA PRO A 96 -4.16 19.07 -2.59
C PRO A 96 -5.33 18.18 -2.16
N SER A 97 -5.34 17.82 -0.88
CA SER A 97 -6.28 16.90 -0.28
C SER A 97 -6.58 17.29 1.18
N PRO A 98 -7.61 18.13 1.41
CA PRO A 98 -7.85 18.80 2.69
C PRO A 98 -8.23 17.87 3.86
N LEU A 99 -8.31 16.56 3.62
CA LEU A 99 -8.70 15.57 4.62
C LEU A 99 -7.65 14.45 4.78
N GLY A 100 -6.42 14.68 4.28
CA GLY A 100 -5.32 13.73 4.39
C GLY A 100 -5.60 12.39 3.69
N TRP A 101 -6.44 12.42 2.64
CA TRP A 101 -6.94 11.24 1.93
C TRP A 101 -6.55 11.26 0.44
N LEU A 102 -6.97 10.26 -0.33
CA LEU A 102 -6.84 10.31 -1.79
C LEU A 102 -7.68 11.47 -2.37
N CYS A 103 -7.13 12.22 -3.32
CA CYS A 103 -7.90 13.22 -4.06
C CYS A 103 -8.97 12.56 -4.96
N ASP A 104 -9.95 13.33 -5.45
CA ASP A 104 -11.06 12.80 -6.25
C ASP A 104 -10.60 12.08 -7.52
N LYS A 105 -9.50 12.52 -8.14
CA LYS A 105 -8.88 11.85 -9.29
C LYS A 105 -8.36 10.46 -8.91
N CYS A 106 -7.64 10.36 -7.80
CA CYS A 106 -7.13 9.09 -7.30
C CYS A 106 -8.25 8.15 -6.87
N LYS A 107 -9.33 8.68 -6.26
CA LYS A 107 -10.55 7.90 -5.97
C LYS A 107 -11.21 7.37 -7.24
N ALA A 108 -11.33 8.20 -8.28
CA ALA A 108 -11.86 7.78 -9.58
C ALA A 108 -10.99 6.71 -10.25
N TYR A 109 -9.66 6.83 -10.14
CA TYR A 109 -8.72 5.82 -10.62
C TYR A 109 -8.92 4.46 -9.92
N VAL A 110 -9.04 4.46 -8.59
CA VAL A 110 -9.31 3.23 -7.83
C VAL A 110 -10.65 2.63 -8.25
N ARG A 111 -11.70 3.44 -8.33
CA ARG A 111 -13.03 3.02 -8.81
C ARG A 111 -12.97 2.35 -10.18
N HIS A 112 -12.26 2.95 -11.13
CA HIS A 112 -12.14 2.40 -12.47
C HIS A 112 -11.41 1.04 -12.46
N ARG A 113 -10.41 0.85 -11.60
CA ARG A 113 -9.75 -0.45 -11.45
C ARG A 113 -10.65 -1.51 -10.82
N MET A 114 -11.58 -1.12 -9.94
CA MET A 114 -12.53 -2.03 -9.30
C MET A 114 -13.71 -2.43 -10.20
N VAL A 115 -13.99 -1.66 -11.27
CA VAL A 115 -15.19 -1.84 -12.13
C VAL A 115 -14.87 -2.60 -13.43
N MET A 116 -13.69 -3.22 -13.56
CA MET A 116 -13.36 -4.10 -14.69
C MET A 116 -13.76 -5.56 -14.38
N GLU A 117 -15.03 -5.77 -14.05
CA GLU A 117 -15.73 -7.05 -14.12
C GLU A 117 -17.15 -6.79 -14.65
N ASP A 118 -17.25 -6.71 -15.97
CA ASP A 118 -18.47 -6.97 -16.73
C ASP A 118 -18.05 -7.14 -18.20
N HIS A 119 -17.40 -8.27 -18.53
CA HIS A 119 -17.41 -8.90 -19.87
C HIS A 119 -16.92 -10.35 -19.80
#